data_AF-A0A3M1CW40-F1
#
_entry.id   AF-A0A3M1CW40-F1
#
_cell.length_a   1.000
_cell.length_b   1.000
_cell.length_c   1.000
_cell.angle_alpha   90.00
_cell.angle_beta   90.00
_cell.angle_gamma   90.00
#
_symmetry.space_group_name_H-M   'P 1'
#
loop_
_entity.id
_entity.type
_entity.pdbx_description
1 polymer ?
#
loop_
_entity_poly.entity_id
_entity_poly.type
_entity_poly.pdbx_seq_one_letter_code
_entity_poly.pdbx_strand_id
1 'polypeptide(L)' 'EVRYGGGLNVLFGWQWRTGSSGRRLRIGGQYYTGKSLQYSFFETNEELLGFGIWYDF' A
#
# COMPACT_ATOMS: atom_id res chain seq x y z
N GLU A 1 -8.55 0.99 29.70
CA GLU A 1 -8.93 1.52 28.38
C GLU A 1 -7.91 1.03 27.36
N VAL A 2 -8.30 0.10 26.47
CA VAL A 2 -7.38 -0.40 25.45
C VAL A 2 -7.32 0.66 24.36
N ARG A 3 -6.36 1.58 24.47
CA ARG A 3 -6.05 2.53 23.39
C ARG A 3 -5.40 1.73 22.26
N TYR A 4 -6.21 1.16 21.39
CA TYR A 4 -5.72 0.47 20.19
C TYR A 4 -5.01 1.51 19.32
N GLY A 5 -3.68 1.47 19.31
CA GLY A 5 -2.81 2.39 18.56
C GLY A 5 -2.36 1.84 17.21
N GLY A 6 -2.90 0.70 16.79
CA GLY A 6 -2.51 0.03 15.55
C GLY A 6 -3.20 0.63 14.32
N GLY A 7 -2.60 0.39 13.15
CA GLY A 7 -3.19 0.70 11.84
C GLY A 7 -3.33 -0.57 11.00
N LEU A 8 -4.24 -0.53 10.03
CA LEU A 8 -4.43 -1.57 9.02
C LEU A 8 -3.84 -1.09 7.70
N ASN A 9 -2.91 -1.88 7.13
CA ASN A 9 -2.36 -1.65 5.81
C ASN A 9 -2.65 -2.86 4.92
N VAL A 10 -3.30 -2.63 3.79
CA VAL A 10 -3.66 -3.65 2.81
C VAL A 10 -3.01 -3.28 1.48
N LEU A 11 -2.27 -4.24 0.90
CA LEU A 11 -1.72 -4.12 -0.43
C LEU A 11 -2.36 -5.15 -1.35
N PHE A 12 -2.74 -4.74 -2.55
CA PHE A 12 -3.26 -5.62 -3.59
C PHE A 12 -2.56 -5.30 -4.91
N GLY A 13 -2.39 -6.30 -5.77
CA GLY A 13 -1.74 -6.07 -7.05
C GLY A 13 -1.81 -7.26 -8.00
N TRP A 14 -1.57 -6.95 -9.26
CA TRP A 14 -1.59 -7.89 -10.36
C TRP A 14 -0.32 -7.75 -11.20
N GLN A 15 0.23 -8.87 -11.63
CA GLN A 15 1.47 -8.93 -12.41
C GLN A 15 1.29 -9.77 -13.66
N TRP A 16 1.55 -9.17 -14.82
CA TRP A 16 1.69 -9.88 -16.09
C TRP A 16 3.16 -10.18 -16.37
N ARG A 17 3.43 -11.42 -16.80
CA ARG A 17 4.75 -11.89 -17.20
C ARG A 17 4.65 -12.42 -18.63
N THR A 18 5.46 -11.89 -19.53
CA THR A 18 5.59 -12.45 -20.90
C THR A 18 6.71 -13.48 -20.90
N GLY A 19 6.39 -14.72 -21.30
CA GLY A 19 7.24 -15.89 -21.06
C GLY A 19 8.62 -15.90 -21.73
N SER A 20 8.85 -15.12 -22.81
CA SER A 20 10.12 -15.15 -23.56
C SER A 20 10.92 -13.85 -23.56
N SER A 21 10.29 -12.71 -23.26
CA SER A 21 10.90 -11.38 -23.44
C SER A 21 11.38 -10.73 -22.16
N GLY A 22 11.21 -11.37 -21.00
CA GLY A 22 11.57 -10.80 -19.68
C GLY A 22 10.67 -9.65 -19.21
N ARG A 23 9.89 -9.07 -20.13
CA ARG A 23 8.99 -7.93 -19.89
C ARG A 23 7.95 -8.27 -18.85
N ARG A 24 7.79 -7.34 -17.91
CA ARG A 24 6.85 -7.45 -16.81
C ARG A 24 6.08 -6.16 -16.64
N LEU A 25 4.77 -6.29 -16.52
CA LEU A 25 3.88 -5.20 -16.12
C LEU A 25 3.31 -5.55 -14.75
N ARG A 26 3.38 -4.62 -13.82
CA ARG A 26 2.74 -4.72 -12.50
C ARG A 26 1.83 -3.54 -12.29
N ILE A 27 0.66 -3.81 -11.74
CA ILE A 27 -0.22 -2.79 -11.18
C ILE A 27 -0.51 -3.16 -9.74
N GLY A 28 -0.74 -2.16 -8.89
CA GLY A 28 -1.06 -2.41 -7.50
C GLY A 28 -1.61 -1.19 -6.80
N GLY A 29 -2.27 -1.43 -5.69
CA GLY A 29 -2.80 -0.42 -4.81
C GLY A 29 -2.46 -0.72 -3.36
N GLN A 30 -2.45 0.35 -2.57
CA GLN A 30 -2.29 0.31 -1.14
C GLN A 30 -3.45 1.08 -0.52
N TYR A 31 -4.07 0.48 0.48
CA TYR A 31 -5.02 1.15 1.36
C TYR A 31 -4.51 1.07 2.78
N TYR A 32 -4.43 2.21 3.45
CA TYR A 32 -4.06 2.34 4.84
C TYR A 32 -5.14 3.08 5.60
N THR A 33 -5.48 2.59 6.78
CA THR A 33 -6.31 3.31 7.74
C THR A 33 -5.79 3.05 9.14
N GLY A 34 -5.52 4.09 9.91
CA GLY A 34 -5.01 3.96 11.26
C GLY A 34 -4.43 5.24 11.81
N LYS A 35 -3.80 5.17 12.99
CA LYS A 35 -3.11 6.32 13.55
C LYS A 35 -1.98 6.80 12.63
N SER A 36 -1.76 8.11 12.61
CA SER A 36 -0.73 8.76 11.79
C SER A 36 0.62 8.05 11.90
N LEU A 37 1.15 7.61 10.75
CA LEU A 37 2.44 6.92 10.63
C LEU A 37 3.62 7.83 10.99
N GLN A 38 3.45 9.14 10.83
CA GLN A 38 4.52 10.13 10.95
C GLN A 38 4.46 10.90 12.28
N TYR A 39 3.29 10.93 12.93
CA TYR A 39 3.06 11.62 14.20
C TYR A 39 2.36 10.70 15.21
N SER A 40 3.09 9.70 15.71
CA SER A 40 2.63 8.76 16.76
C SER A 40 2.16 9.44 18.07
N PHE A 41 2.34 10.76 18.22
CA PHE A 41 2.01 11.55 19.42
C PHE A 41 0.70 12.35 19.31
N PHE A 42 0.09 12.45 18.13
CA PHE A 42 -1.20 13.11 17.95
C PHE A 42 -2.28 12.06 17.64
N GLU A 43 -3.50 12.21 18.18
CA GLU A 43 -4.64 11.29 17.99
C GLU A 43 -5.27 11.41 16.59
N THR A 44 -4.47 11.68 15.57
CA THR A 44 -4.96 11.84 14.20
C THR A 44 -5.01 10.48 13.53
N ASN A 45 -6.23 10.05 13.17
CA ASN A 45 -6.42 8.93 12.24
C ASN A 45 -6.20 9.43 10.81
N GLU A 46 -5.34 8.73 10.08
CA GLU A 46 -5.02 8.99 8.68
C GLU A 46 -5.53 7.85 7.81
N GLU A 47 -6.10 8.23 6.67
CA GLU A 47 -6.46 7.32 5.59
C GLU A 47 -5.58 7.64 4.39
N LEU A 48 -4.92 6.61 3.84
CA LEU A 48 -4.08 6.75 2.67
C LEU A 48 -4.47 5.73 1.62
N LEU A 49 -4.74 6.23 0.42
CA LEU A 49 -5.01 5.43 -0.76
C LEU A 49 -3.92 5.70 -1.80
N GLY A 50 -3.21 4.66 -2.19
CA GLY A 50 -2.16 4.71 -3.19
C GLY A 50 -2.43 3.72 -4.32
N PHE A 51 -2.01 4.08 -5.54
CA PHE A 51 -1.99 3.17 -6.68
C PHE A 51 -0.71 3.39 -7.48
N GLY A 52 -0.23 2.33 -8.13
CA GLY A 52 1.02 2.34 -8.87
C GLY A 52 1.01 1.40 -10.06
N ILE A 53 1.81 1.76 -11.06
CA ILE A 53 2.08 0.96 -12.25
C ILE A 53 3.61 0.87 -12.36
N TRP A 54 4.12 -0.34 -12.54
CA TRP A 54 5.54 -0.59 -12.79
C TRP A 54 5.68 -1.33 -14.10
N TYR A 55 6.56 -0.84 -14.96
CA TYR A 55 6.88 -1.46 -16.23
C TYR A 55 8.38 -1.72 -16.29
N ASP A 56 8.75 -3.00 -16.34
CA ASP A 56 10.13 -3.47 -16.41
C ASP A 56 10.37 -4.03 -17.84
N PHE A 57 11.40 -3.49 -18.53
CA PHE A 57 11.77 -3.81 -19.91
C PHE A 57 12.84 -4.91 -20.01
#